data_AF-A0A1G1HHC1-F1
#
_entry.id   AF-A0A1G1HHC1-F1
#
_cell.length_a   1.000
_cell.length_b   1.000
_cell.length_c   1.000
_cell.angle_alpha   90.00
_cell.angle_beta   90.00
_cell.angle_gamma   90.00
#
_symmetry.space_group_name_H-M   'P 1'
#
loop_
_entity.id
_entity.type
_entity.pdbx_description
1 polymer ?
#
loop_
_entity_poly.entity_id
_entity_poly.type
_entity_poly.pdbx_seq_one_letter_code
_entity_poly.pdbx_strand_id
1 'polypeptide(L)'
;MRHKRIILTMTLMILVLVSGMSFAAAVEPKKPAVDRVFDVEKEAKIKETASLSTHKAFERLKGADFMVNEDLLNKAIYQSFRQRKGEAISLSLNYLKSPVTVSRSDDFYVAKKVLQVFPDEAIGKLKKLYQAGDATTKGNVIRAVGNLAGGPDIQDLLISALEDKTVSGEEDPEVAGDPLRICDEAYNQLVLRYKVKNVLRTIGTGHRVEVRDYHIGILKDKLKDLL
;
A
#
# COMPACT_ATOMS: atom_id res chain seq x y z
N MET A 1 25.33 -2.79 -56.51
CA MET A 1 25.50 -3.51 -55.22
C MET A 1 25.73 -2.62 -53.99
N ARG A 2 26.20 -1.37 -54.10
CA ARG A 2 26.41 -0.48 -52.94
C ARG A 2 25.12 0.03 -52.25
N HIS A 3 24.02 0.21 -52.97
CA HIS A 3 22.77 0.73 -52.37
C HIS A 3 22.00 -0.27 -51.49
N LYS A 4 22.11 -1.59 -51.73
CA LYS A 4 21.45 -2.61 -50.89
C LYS A 4 22.04 -2.71 -49.48
N ARG A 5 23.32 -2.32 -49.29
CA ARG A 5 23.98 -2.34 -47.97
C ARG A 5 23.58 -1.17 -47.07
N ILE A 6 23.25 -0.02 -47.65
CA ILE A 6 22.87 1.19 -46.90
C ILE A 6 21.45 1.07 -46.32
N ILE A 7 20.53 0.46 -47.08
CA ILE A 7 19.15 0.23 -46.62
C ILE A 7 19.14 -0.76 -45.45
N LEU A 8 19.93 -1.84 -45.52
CA LEU A 8 20.00 -2.85 -44.46
C LEU A 8 20.56 -2.29 -43.14
N THR A 9 21.54 -1.38 -43.19
CA THR A 9 22.08 -0.74 -41.98
C THR A 9 21.12 0.27 -41.35
N MET A 10 20.30 0.98 -42.13
CA MET A 10 19.28 1.87 -41.57
C MET A 10 18.12 1.11 -40.92
N THR A 11 17.69 -0.03 -41.46
CA THR A 11 16.61 -0.83 -40.84
C THR A 11 17.07 -1.47 -39.53
N LEU A 12 18.33 -1.87 -39.42
CA LEU A 12 18.90 -2.44 -38.19
C LEU A 12 19.05 -1.39 -37.07
N MET A 13 19.33 -0.13 -37.42
CA MET A 13 19.43 0.96 -36.45
C MET A 13 18.07 1.38 -35.87
N ILE A 14 16.99 1.24 -36.64
CA ILE A 14 15.62 1.47 -36.17
C ILE A 14 15.14 0.32 -35.27
N LEU A 15 15.57 -0.92 -35.52
CA LEU A 15 15.20 -2.06 -34.67
C LEU A 15 15.84 -2.01 -33.26
N VAL A 16 17.04 -1.42 -33.13
CA VAL A 16 17.74 -1.30 -31.84
C VAL A 16 17.19 -0.16 -30.97
N LEU A 17 16.49 0.82 -31.56
CA LEU A 17 15.85 1.91 -30.80
C LEU A 17 14.54 1.50 -30.10
N VAL A 18 13.91 0.38 -30.50
CA VAL A 18 12.68 -0.12 -29.86
C VAL A 18 12.97 -1.02 -28.65
N SER A 19 14.17 -1.59 -28.56
CA SER A 19 14.60 -2.43 -27.42
C SER A 19 15.03 -1.66 -26.16
N GLY A 20 14.96 -0.32 -26.18
CA GLY A 20 15.47 0.54 -25.10
C GLY A 20 14.44 1.03 -24.09
N MET A 21 13.17 0.62 -24.17
CA MET A 21 12.24 0.82 -23.06
C MET A 21 12.53 -0.21 -21.97
N SER A 22 13.59 0.04 -21.20
CA SER A 22 13.78 -0.61 -19.91
C SER A 22 12.57 -0.24 -19.04
N PHE A 23 11.54 -1.08 -19.08
CA PHE A 23 10.51 -1.12 -18.06
C PHE A 23 11.25 -1.34 -16.74
N ALA A 24 11.35 -0.27 -15.95
CA ALA A 24 11.87 -0.41 -14.59
C ALA A 24 10.95 -1.42 -13.90
N ALA A 25 11.45 -2.63 -13.69
CA ALA A 25 10.71 -3.68 -13.03
C ALA A 25 10.13 -3.10 -11.73
N ALA A 26 8.83 -3.25 -11.59
CA ALA A 26 8.07 -2.75 -10.47
C ALA A 26 8.71 -3.24 -9.16
N VAL A 27 9.23 -2.32 -8.34
CA VAL A 27 9.96 -2.71 -7.11
C VAL A 27 8.97 -3.00 -6.00
N GLU A 28 8.79 -4.28 -5.70
CA GLU A 28 7.96 -4.77 -4.62
C GLU A 28 8.40 -4.18 -3.25
N PRO A 29 7.46 -3.73 -2.39
CA PRO A 29 7.78 -3.31 -1.04
C PRO A 29 8.50 -4.40 -0.26
N LYS A 30 9.52 -4.00 0.51
CA LYS A 30 10.27 -4.90 1.37
C LYS A 30 9.69 -4.90 2.79
N LYS A 31 9.85 -6.02 3.48
CA LYS A 31 9.55 -6.11 4.91
C LYS A 31 10.37 -5.04 5.66
N PRO A 32 9.78 -4.28 6.60
CA PRO A 32 10.51 -3.28 7.35
C PRO A 32 11.69 -3.88 8.13
N ALA A 33 12.77 -3.11 8.28
CA ALA A 33 13.88 -3.50 9.15
C ALA A 33 13.47 -3.35 10.62
N VAL A 34 13.82 -4.35 11.45
CA VAL A 34 13.40 -4.44 12.86
C VAL A 34 14.55 -4.73 13.82
N ASP A 35 15.77 -4.83 13.29
CA ASP A 35 17.01 -5.19 13.96
C ASP A 35 17.94 -4.00 14.23
N ARG A 36 17.59 -2.81 13.72
CA ARG A 36 18.33 -1.56 13.96
C ARG A 36 18.56 -1.33 15.45
N VAL A 37 19.79 -1.02 15.83
CA VAL A 37 20.14 -0.64 17.22
C VAL A 37 20.02 0.88 17.37
N PHE A 38 19.34 1.32 18.42
CA PHE A 38 19.15 2.72 18.76
C PHE A 38 19.95 3.12 20.01
N ASP A 39 19.93 4.41 20.33
CA ASP A 39 20.43 4.92 21.60
C ASP A 39 19.67 4.32 22.81
N VAL A 40 20.28 4.42 23.99
CA VAL A 40 19.79 3.80 25.23
C VAL A 40 18.36 4.25 25.57
N GLU A 41 18.03 5.51 25.29
CA GLU A 41 16.71 6.07 25.59
C GLU A 41 15.61 5.42 24.73
N LYS A 42 15.85 5.31 23.42
CA LYS A 42 14.92 4.65 22.49
C LYS A 42 14.78 3.16 22.76
N GLU A 43 15.87 2.46 23.09
CA GLU A 43 15.81 1.05 23.46
C GLU A 43 15.03 0.83 24.77
N ALA A 44 15.14 1.74 25.74
CA ALA A 44 14.34 1.71 26.96
C ALA A 44 12.84 1.84 26.65
N LYS A 45 12.46 2.78 25.77
CA LYS A 45 11.07 2.96 25.30
C LYS A 45 10.52 1.72 24.58
N ILE A 46 11.34 1.06 23.75
CA ILE A 46 10.96 -0.21 23.10
C ILE A 46 10.69 -1.28 24.17
N LYS A 47 11.59 -1.43 25.15
CA LYS A 47 11.46 -2.43 26.21
C LYS A 47 10.25 -2.17 27.10
N GLU A 48 10.01 -0.91 27.46
CA GLU A 48 8.82 -0.47 28.19
C GLU A 48 7.56 -0.89 27.42
N THR A 49 7.46 -0.50 26.16
CA THR A 49 6.30 -0.82 25.31
C THR A 49 6.08 -2.32 25.17
N ALA A 50 7.16 -3.10 25.03
CA ALA A 50 7.10 -4.55 24.91
C ALA A 50 6.62 -5.27 26.18
N SER A 51 6.77 -4.63 27.35
CA SER A 51 6.29 -5.16 28.64
C SER A 51 4.78 -4.96 28.86
N LEU A 52 4.13 -4.13 28.04
CA LEU A 52 2.69 -3.83 28.15
C LEU A 52 1.82 -4.96 27.58
N SER A 53 0.51 -4.95 27.87
CA SER A 53 -0.46 -5.81 27.18
C SER A 53 -0.65 -5.41 25.71
N THR A 54 -1.27 -6.27 24.88
CA THR A 54 -1.41 -6.02 23.43
C THR A 54 -2.06 -4.67 23.15
N HIS A 55 -3.18 -4.39 23.82
CA HIS A 55 -3.90 -3.12 23.69
C HIS A 55 -3.09 -1.93 24.21
N LYS A 56 -2.45 -2.04 25.38
CA LYS A 56 -1.65 -0.94 25.95
C LYS A 56 -0.41 -0.63 25.10
N ALA A 57 0.23 -1.65 24.55
CA ALA A 57 1.33 -1.49 23.60
C ALA A 57 0.85 -0.79 22.31
N PHE A 58 -0.30 -1.21 21.77
CA PHE A 58 -0.90 -0.56 20.59
C PHE A 58 -1.17 0.93 20.85
N GLU A 59 -1.78 1.27 21.99
CA GLU A 59 -2.00 2.66 22.40
C GLU A 59 -0.70 3.44 22.55
N ARG A 60 0.32 2.85 23.19
CA ARG A 60 1.62 3.48 23.41
C ARG A 60 2.35 3.80 22.10
N LEU A 61 2.19 2.97 21.07
CA LEU A 61 2.81 3.13 19.75
C LEU A 61 2.23 4.32 18.96
N LYS A 62 1.10 4.88 19.37
CA LYS A 62 0.55 6.14 18.83
C LYS A 62 1.24 7.38 19.39
N GLY A 63 2.16 7.23 20.35
CA GLY A 63 2.95 8.33 20.89
C GLY A 63 3.81 9.02 19.84
N ALA A 64 3.96 10.35 19.95
CA ALA A 64 4.69 11.17 18.99
C ALA A 64 6.14 10.68 18.74
N ASP A 65 6.79 10.11 19.76
CA ASP A 65 8.14 9.56 19.67
C ASP A 65 8.25 8.41 18.67
N PHE A 66 7.22 7.56 18.57
CA PHE A 66 7.13 6.50 17.57
C PHE A 66 6.63 7.01 16.22
N MET A 67 5.63 7.90 16.22
CA MET A 67 4.98 8.37 14.98
C MET A 67 5.92 9.15 14.06
N VAL A 68 6.91 9.87 14.62
CA VAL A 68 7.91 10.63 13.83
C VAL A 68 9.13 9.80 13.40
N ASN A 69 9.28 8.57 13.91
CA ASN A 69 10.43 7.71 13.61
C ASN A 69 9.98 6.30 13.22
N GLU A 70 9.84 6.08 11.91
CA GLU A 70 9.32 4.83 11.36
C GLU A 70 10.17 3.60 11.73
N ASP A 71 11.49 3.69 11.72
CA ASP A 71 12.35 2.56 12.10
C ASP A 71 12.18 2.19 13.58
N LEU A 72 12.04 3.20 14.45
CA LEU A 72 11.78 3.00 15.88
C LEU A 72 10.43 2.32 16.08
N LEU A 73 9.38 2.79 15.39
CA LEU A 73 8.04 2.21 15.42
C LEU A 73 8.06 0.75 14.96
N ASN A 74 8.71 0.44 13.84
CA ASN A 74 8.78 -0.91 13.28
C ASN A 74 9.47 -1.89 14.25
N LYS A 75 10.60 -1.48 14.84
CA LYS A 75 11.27 -2.29 15.87
C LYS A 75 10.40 -2.45 17.12
N ALA A 76 9.75 -1.38 17.59
CA ALA A 76 8.89 -1.42 18.76
C ALA A 76 7.68 -2.35 18.56
N ILE A 77 7.03 -2.31 17.39
CA ILE A 77 5.98 -3.25 16.98
C ILE A 77 6.51 -4.68 17.02
N TYR A 78 7.66 -4.95 16.40
CA TYR A 78 8.23 -6.28 16.38
C TYR A 78 8.50 -6.82 17.78
N GLN A 79 9.21 -6.05 18.62
CA GLN A 79 9.53 -6.46 19.99
C GLN A 79 8.27 -6.64 20.85
N SER A 80 7.30 -5.75 20.69
CA SER A 80 6.06 -5.78 21.47
C SER A 80 5.15 -6.93 21.09
N PHE A 81 5.18 -7.41 19.85
CA PHE A 81 4.20 -8.38 19.36
C PHE A 81 4.78 -9.68 18.82
N ARG A 82 6.10 -9.89 18.74
CA ARG A 82 6.71 -11.11 18.16
C ARG A 82 6.19 -12.43 18.75
N GLN A 83 5.82 -12.46 20.03
CA GLN A 83 5.25 -13.64 20.71
C GLN A 83 3.71 -13.68 20.72
N ARG A 84 3.06 -12.61 20.23
CA ARG A 84 1.60 -12.42 20.23
C ARG A 84 1.10 -11.78 18.93
N LYS A 85 1.73 -12.15 17.81
CA LYS A 85 1.46 -11.57 16.48
C LYS A 85 0.00 -11.74 16.10
N GLY A 86 -0.57 -12.90 16.40
CA GLY A 86 -1.97 -13.23 16.10
C GLY A 86 -2.95 -12.25 16.72
N GLU A 87 -2.73 -11.85 17.97
CA GLU A 87 -3.55 -10.86 18.68
C GLU A 87 -3.39 -9.46 18.06
N ALA A 88 -2.15 -9.03 17.85
CA ALA A 88 -1.85 -7.70 17.29
C ALA A 88 -2.42 -7.54 15.88
N ILE A 89 -2.31 -8.58 15.04
CA ILE A 89 -2.91 -8.61 13.70
C ILE A 89 -4.45 -8.56 13.82
N SER A 90 -5.05 -9.35 14.70
CA SER A 90 -6.51 -9.38 14.86
C SER A 90 -7.07 -8.04 15.33
N LEU A 91 -6.36 -7.38 16.26
CA LEU A 91 -6.66 -6.02 16.70
C LEU A 91 -6.57 -5.03 15.54
N SER A 92 -5.48 -5.09 14.76
CA SER A 92 -5.27 -4.23 13.59
C SER A 92 -6.37 -4.41 12.53
N LEU A 93 -6.77 -5.65 12.25
CA LEU A 93 -7.88 -5.95 11.34
C LEU A 93 -9.22 -5.40 11.84
N ASN A 94 -9.45 -5.38 13.16
CA ASN A 94 -10.64 -4.74 13.71
C ASN A 94 -10.65 -3.23 13.48
N TYR A 95 -9.50 -2.55 13.61
CA TYR A 95 -9.41 -1.12 13.28
C TYR A 95 -9.75 -0.84 11.81
N LEU A 96 -9.42 -1.75 10.89
CA LEU A 96 -9.75 -1.62 9.46
C LEU A 96 -11.24 -1.77 9.15
N LYS A 97 -12.07 -2.31 10.04
CA LYS A 97 -13.52 -2.50 9.79
C LYS A 97 -14.33 -1.22 9.94
N SER A 98 -13.76 -0.18 10.52
CA SER A 98 -14.50 1.03 10.88
C SER A 98 -13.99 2.24 10.09
N PRO A 99 -14.86 3.22 9.79
CA PRO A 99 -14.49 4.42 9.02
C PRO A 99 -13.29 5.16 9.61
N VAL A 100 -12.37 5.59 8.75
CA VAL A 100 -11.19 6.35 9.18
C VAL A 100 -11.56 7.83 9.26
N THR A 101 -11.82 8.30 10.47
CA THR A 101 -12.04 9.71 10.79
C THR A 101 -10.73 10.38 11.22
N VAL A 102 -10.71 11.71 11.34
CA VAL A 102 -9.55 12.45 11.88
C VAL A 102 -9.11 11.92 13.25
N SER A 103 -10.07 11.58 14.11
CA SER A 103 -9.80 11.01 15.44
C SER A 103 -9.25 9.57 15.44
N ARG A 104 -9.28 8.88 14.28
CA ARG A 104 -8.86 7.48 14.13
C ARG A 104 -7.72 7.30 13.12
N SER A 105 -7.11 8.39 12.67
CA SER A 105 -5.98 8.37 11.73
C SER A 105 -4.78 7.63 12.32
N ASP A 106 -4.45 7.88 13.59
CA ASP A 106 -3.34 7.23 14.29
C ASP A 106 -3.60 5.74 14.52
N ASP A 107 -4.83 5.37 14.87
CA ASP A 107 -5.25 3.97 15.00
C ASP A 107 -5.04 3.21 13.70
N PHE A 108 -5.51 3.80 12.59
CA PHE A 108 -5.37 3.21 11.27
C PHE A 108 -3.91 3.11 10.84
N TYR A 109 -3.10 4.15 11.14
CA TYR A 109 -1.69 4.16 10.83
C TYR A 109 -0.92 3.06 11.57
N VAL A 110 -1.10 2.94 12.89
CA VAL A 110 -0.45 1.88 13.68
C VAL A 110 -0.94 0.50 13.27
N ALA A 111 -2.24 0.32 13.01
CA ALA A 111 -2.78 -0.94 12.49
C ALA A 111 -2.10 -1.35 11.17
N LYS A 112 -1.95 -0.42 10.23
CA LYS A 112 -1.24 -0.65 8.96
C LYS A 112 0.23 -1.03 9.21
N LYS A 113 0.91 -0.38 10.15
CA LYS A 113 2.31 -0.69 10.48
C LYS A 113 2.48 -2.07 11.12
N VAL A 114 1.56 -2.48 12.00
CA VAL A 114 1.56 -3.84 12.56
C VAL A 114 1.46 -4.89 11.46
N LEU A 115 0.55 -4.69 10.49
CA LEU A 115 0.39 -5.59 9.35
C LEU A 115 1.66 -5.63 8.49
N GLN A 116 2.35 -4.50 8.30
CA GLN A 116 3.61 -4.40 7.54
C GLN A 116 4.78 -5.13 8.20
N VAL A 117 4.83 -5.15 9.53
CA VAL A 117 5.88 -5.88 10.27
C VAL A 117 5.66 -7.40 10.23
N PHE A 118 4.42 -7.85 10.12
CA PHE A 118 4.04 -9.27 10.07
C PHE A 118 3.27 -9.64 8.79
N PRO A 119 3.85 -9.45 7.60
CA PRO A 119 3.13 -9.61 6.33
C PRO A 119 2.71 -11.07 6.11
N ASP A 120 3.61 -12.01 6.39
CA ASP A 120 3.42 -13.44 6.14
C ASP A 120 2.15 -13.97 6.84
N GLU A 121 1.91 -13.52 8.07
CA GLU A 121 0.72 -13.90 8.86
C GLU A 121 -0.52 -13.04 8.56
N ALA A 122 -0.35 -11.86 7.94
CA ALA A 122 -1.41 -10.89 7.71
C ALA A 122 -2.12 -11.07 6.36
N ILE A 123 -1.40 -11.43 5.28
CA ILE A 123 -1.91 -11.42 3.90
C ILE A 123 -3.19 -12.25 3.76
N GLY A 124 -3.16 -13.51 4.21
CA GLY A 124 -4.32 -14.40 4.11
C GLY A 124 -5.55 -13.88 4.86
N LYS A 125 -5.35 -13.17 5.99
CA LYS A 125 -6.43 -12.58 6.77
C LYS A 125 -6.97 -11.30 6.13
N LEU A 126 -6.11 -10.49 5.52
CA LEU A 126 -6.51 -9.28 4.78
C LEU A 126 -7.35 -9.63 3.55
N LYS A 127 -6.97 -10.66 2.79
CA LYS A 127 -7.77 -11.16 1.64
C LYS A 127 -9.16 -11.61 2.10
N LYS A 128 -9.25 -12.37 3.18
CA LYS A 128 -10.54 -12.79 3.77
C LYS A 128 -11.37 -11.59 4.25
N LEU A 129 -10.73 -10.61 4.89
CA LEU A 129 -11.41 -9.40 5.35
C LEU A 129 -11.94 -8.56 4.19
N TYR A 130 -11.18 -8.45 3.10
CA TYR A 130 -11.64 -7.77 1.88
C TYR A 130 -12.85 -8.49 1.25
N GLN A 131 -12.81 -9.82 1.15
CA GLN A 131 -13.90 -10.60 0.56
C GLN A 131 -15.22 -10.51 1.36
N ALA A 132 -15.13 -10.51 2.69
CA ALA A 132 -16.30 -10.49 3.58
C ALA A 132 -16.73 -9.08 4.02
N GLY A 133 -15.90 -8.07 3.79
CA GLY A 133 -16.10 -6.71 4.28
C GLY A 133 -17.11 -5.91 3.47
N ASP A 134 -17.68 -4.90 4.12
CA ASP A 134 -18.42 -3.83 3.45
C ASP A 134 -17.48 -2.90 2.65
N ALA A 135 -18.06 -1.91 1.97
CA ALA A 135 -17.28 -1.02 1.11
C ALA A 135 -16.20 -0.24 1.86
N THR A 136 -16.51 0.23 3.07
CA THR A 136 -15.56 0.91 3.97
C THR A 136 -14.41 -0.01 4.35
N THR A 137 -14.71 -1.23 4.81
CA THR A 137 -13.72 -2.24 5.17
C THR A 137 -12.84 -2.59 3.99
N LYS A 138 -13.43 -2.79 2.80
CA LYS A 138 -12.68 -3.06 1.57
C LYS A 138 -11.72 -1.93 1.21
N GLY A 139 -12.19 -0.68 1.20
CA GLY A 139 -11.34 0.49 0.95
C GLY A 139 -10.19 0.61 1.97
N ASN A 140 -10.48 0.35 3.25
CA ASN A 140 -9.48 0.29 4.32
C ASN A 140 -8.42 -0.79 4.10
N VAL A 141 -8.83 -1.99 3.68
CA VAL A 141 -7.89 -3.07 3.33
C VAL A 141 -7.00 -2.65 2.17
N ILE A 142 -7.56 -2.07 1.10
CA ILE A 142 -6.78 -1.59 -0.05
C ILE A 142 -5.74 -0.56 0.40
N ARG A 143 -6.12 0.45 1.18
CA ARG A 143 -5.20 1.45 1.74
C ARG A 143 -4.12 0.85 2.63
N ALA A 144 -4.43 -0.22 3.38
CA ALA A 144 -3.49 -0.91 4.26
C ALA A 144 -2.43 -1.69 3.47
N VAL A 145 -2.83 -2.40 2.40
CA VAL A 145 -1.94 -3.31 1.67
C VAL A 145 -0.95 -2.61 0.73
N GLY A 146 -1.14 -1.33 0.42
CA GLY A 146 -0.30 -0.61 -0.56
C GLY A 146 1.22 -0.71 -0.34
N ASN A 147 1.66 -0.71 0.92
CA ASN A 147 3.08 -0.85 1.31
C ASN A 147 3.40 -2.21 1.97
N LEU A 148 2.47 -3.16 1.91
CA LEU A 148 2.67 -4.49 2.49
C LEU A 148 3.55 -5.34 1.56
N ALA A 149 4.63 -5.92 2.09
CA ALA A 149 5.47 -6.85 1.36
C ALA A 149 4.74 -8.18 1.20
N GLY A 150 4.07 -8.39 0.07
CA GLY A 150 3.16 -9.53 -0.10
C GLY A 150 3.15 -10.15 -1.48
N GLY A 151 4.03 -9.70 -2.37
CA GLY A 151 4.27 -10.28 -3.67
C GLY A 151 3.01 -10.36 -4.54
N PRO A 152 2.89 -11.44 -5.34
CA PRO A 152 1.76 -11.64 -6.24
C PRO A 152 0.40 -11.61 -5.54
N ASP A 153 0.29 -12.08 -4.30
CA ASP A 153 -0.99 -12.11 -3.57
C ASP A 153 -1.60 -10.72 -3.36
N ILE A 154 -0.76 -9.73 -3.05
CA ILE A 154 -1.20 -8.34 -2.87
C ILE A 154 -1.34 -7.65 -4.22
N GLN A 155 -0.49 -7.98 -5.20
CA GLN A 155 -0.62 -7.50 -6.55
C GLN A 155 -1.98 -7.87 -7.17
N ASP A 156 -2.35 -9.15 -7.09
CA ASP A 156 -3.61 -9.69 -7.63
C ASP A 156 -4.82 -9.07 -6.94
N LEU A 157 -4.75 -8.89 -5.62
CA LEU A 157 -5.80 -8.20 -4.86
C LEU A 157 -6.01 -6.77 -5.36
N LEU A 158 -4.93 -6.00 -5.51
CA LEU A 158 -5.00 -4.62 -5.98
C LEU A 158 -5.48 -4.52 -7.43
N ILE A 159 -5.02 -5.41 -8.31
CA ILE A 159 -5.46 -5.45 -9.71
C ILE A 159 -6.94 -5.78 -9.80
N SER A 160 -7.40 -6.80 -9.08
CA SER A 160 -8.81 -7.18 -9.05
C SER A 160 -9.70 -6.04 -8.52
N ALA A 161 -9.20 -5.29 -7.54
CA ALA A 161 -9.91 -4.15 -6.98
C ALA A 161 -10.08 -2.98 -7.96
N LEU A 162 -9.33 -2.91 -9.08
CA LEU A 162 -9.55 -1.92 -10.13
C LEU A 162 -10.89 -2.10 -10.88
N GLU A 163 -11.58 -3.22 -10.69
CA GLU A 163 -12.93 -3.46 -11.24
C GLU A 163 -14.05 -3.11 -10.24
N ASP A 164 -13.73 -2.92 -8.96
CA ASP A 164 -14.73 -2.67 -7.92
C ASP A 164 -15.07 -1.17 -7.85
N LYS A 165 -16.18 -0.77 -8.47
CA LYS A 165 -16.68 0.62 -8.49
C LYS A 165 -17.48 0.99 -7.24
N THR A 166 -17.56 0.14 -6.22
CA THR A 166 -18.29 0.46 -4.99
C THR A 166 -17.65 1.65 -4.28
N VAL A 167 -18.47 2.59 -3.84
CA VAL A 167 -18.04 3.77 -3.07
C VAL A 167 -17.55 3.33 -1.69
N SER A 168 -16.30 3.63 -1.35
CA SER A 168 -15.66 3.25 -0.07
C SER A 168 -15.41 4.43 0.88
N GLY A 169 -15.48 5.66 0.38
CA GLY A 169 -15.44 6.87 1.20
C GLY A 169 -16.83 7.25 1.71
N GLU A 170 -16.90 7.90 2.87
CA GLU A 170 -18.12 8.55 3.32
C GLU A 170 -18.32 9.87 2.54
N GLU A 171 -19.58 10.24 2.34
CA GLU A 171 -19.92 11.59 1.89
C GLU A 171 -19.60 12.57 3.03
N ASP A 172 -18.60 13.41 2.81
CA ASP A 172 -18.24 14.48 3.72
C ASP A 172 -18.64 15.81 3.06
N PRO A 173 -19.57 16.58 3.65
CA PRO A 173 -20.00 17.85 3.09
C PRO A 173 -18.87 18.90 3.02
N GLU A 174 -17.78 18.71 3.76
CA GLU A 174 -16.59 19.56 3.70
C GLU A 174 -15.62 19.17 2.57
N VAL A 175 -15.79 17.98 1.98
CA VAL A 175 -14.97 17.49 0.88
C VAL A 175 -15.64 17.76 -0.46
N ALA A 176 -15.00 18.56 -1.30
CA ALA A 176 -15.49 18.81 -2.65
C ALA A 176 -15.32 17.59 -3.57
N GLY A 177 -16.36 17.29 -4.35
CA GLY A 177 -16.41 16.25 -5.37
C GLY A 177 -16.98 14.92 -4.87
N ASP A 178 -17.04 13.90 -5.74
CA ASP A 178 -17.65 12.63 -5.34
C ASP A 178 -16.69 11.77 -4.51
N PRO A 179 -17.19 10.96 -3.56
CA PRO A 179 -16.37 10.08 -2.76
C PRO A 179 -15.53 9.10 -3.60
N LEU A 180 -14.43 8.61 -3.00
CA LEU A 180 -13.58 7.62 -3.64
C LEU A 180 -14.25 6.24 -3.65
N ARG A 181 -14.03 5.52 -4.75
CA ARG A 181 -14.40 4.12 -4.93
C ARG A 181 -13.22 3.22 -4.62
N ILE A 182 -13.49 1.94 -4.44
CA ILE A 182 -12.45 0.92 -4.19
C ILE A 182 -11.43 0.88 -5.34
N CYS A 183 -11.88 0.98 -6.58
CA CYS A 183 -11.00 1.04 -7.76
C CYS A 183 -10.11 2.30 -7.77
N ASP A 184 -10.59 3.42 -7.21
CA ASP A 184 -9.80 4.65 -7.12
C ASP A 184 -8.67 4.48 -6.09
N GLU A 185 -8.97 3.87 -4.94
CA GLU A 185 -7.98 3.53 -3.92
C GLU A 185 -6.94 2.53 -4.44
N ALA A 186 -7.39 1.51 -5.18
CA ALA A 186 -6.52 0.49 -5.77
C ALA A 186 -5.56 1.09 -6.80
N TYR A 187 -6.05 2.00 -7.65
CA TYR A 187 -5.22 2.78 -8.56
C TYR A 187 -4.10 3.50 -7.81
N ASN A 188 -4.45 4.25 -6.76
CA ASN A 188 -3.48 5.01 -5.97
C ASN A 188 -2.41 4.09 -5.38
N GLN A 189 -2.82 2.95 -4.81
CA GLN A 189 -1.86 1.99 -4.25
C GLN A 189 -0.94 1.41 -5.31
N LEU A 190 -1.45 0.99 -6.48
CA LEU A 190 -0.64 0.41 -7.56
C LEU A 190 0.39 1.42 -8.11
N VAL A 191 -0.04 2.66 -8.38
CA VAL A 191 0.84 3.71 -8.88
C VAL A 191 1.93 4.05 -7.87
N LEU A 192 1.59 4.16 -6.58
CA LEU A 192 2.56 4.43 -5.51
C LEU A 192 3.53 3.26 -5.33
N ARG A 193 3.00 2.05 -5.17
CA ARG A 193 3.74 0.81 -4.91
C ARG A 193 4.76 0.50 -6.00
N TYR A 194 4.32 0.50 -7.25
CA TYR A 194 5.12 0.08 -8.39
C TYR A 194 5.79 1.22 -9.14
N LYS A 195 5.62 2.47 -8.67
CA LYS A 195 6.18 3.68 -9.28
C LYS A 195 5.91 3.75 -10.79
N VAL A 196 4.68 3.36 -11.17
CA VAL A 196 4.25 3.33 -12.58
C VAL A 196 4.43 4.71 -13.19
N LYS A 197 5.16 4.77 -14.31
CA LYS A 197 5.47 6.03 -15.02
C LYS A 197 4.39 6.37 -16.05
N ASN A 198 4.29 7.64 -16.39
CA ASN A 198 3.37 8.17 -17.42
C ASN A 198 1.90 7.87 -17.09
N VAL A 199 1.54 7.95 -15.82
CA VAL A 199 0.17 7.92 -15.29
C VAL A 199 0.02 9.05 -14.29
N LEU A 200 -1.21 9.47 -14.01
CA LEU A 200 -1.47 10.47 -12.99
C LEU A 200 -1.04 9.91 -11.62
N ARG A 201 -0.29 10.68 -10.83
CA ARG A 201 0.33 10.16 -9.60
C ARG A 201 -0.68 9.65 -8.58
N THR A 202 -1.80 10.36 -8.46
CA THR A 202 -2.89 10.07 -7.52
C THR A 202 -4.20 10.61 -8.11
N ILE A 203 -5.29 9.86 -7.95
CA ILE A 203 -6.65 10.35 -8.14
C ILE A 203 -7.31 10.59 -6.78
N GLY A 204 -8.14 11.62 -6.73
CA GLY A 204 -8.78 12.12 -5.51
C GLY A 204 -10.19 12.62 -5.80
N THR A 205 -10.94 12.96 -4.75
CA THR A 205 -12.34 13.45 -4.84
C THR A 205 -12.49 14.68 -5.73
N GLY A 206 -11.46 15.52 -5.83
CA GLY A 206 -11.44 16.68 -6.74
C GLY A 206 -11.45 16.33 -8.25
N HIS A 207 -11.34 15.05 -8.62
CA HIS A 207 -11.47 14.60 -10.00
C HIS A 207 -12.88 14.05 -10.26
N ARG A 208 -13.50 14.50 -11.35
CA ARG A 208 -14.75 13.88 -11.83
C ARG A 208 -14.59 12.38 -12.05
N VAL A 209 -15.67 11.62 -11.86
CA VAL A 209 -15.68 10.16 -12.06
C VAL A 209 -15.13 9.76 -13.43
N GLU A 210 -15.44 10.47 -14.50
CA GLU A 210 -15.00 10.11 -15.86
C GLU A 210 -13.49 10.28 -16.03
N VAL A 211 -12.89 11.28 -15.37
CA VAL A 211 -11.43 11.51 -15.35
C VAL A 211 -10.74 10.39 -14.58
N ARG A 212 -11.34 9.95 -13.45
CA ARG A 212 -10.84 8.81 -12.68
C ARG A 212 -10.88 7.52 -13.50
N ASP A 213 -12.01 7.22 -14.14
CA ASP A 213 -12.19 6.04 -15.00
C ASP A 213 -11.19 6.04 -16.18
N TYR A 214 -10.95 7.20 -16.80
CA TYR A 214 -9.94 7.35 -17.86
C TYR A 214 -8.54 6.97 -17.38
N HIS A 215 -8.09 7.50 -16.24
CA HIS A 215 -6.78 7.19 -15.70
C HIS A 215 -6.64 5.73 -15.24
N ILE A 216 -7.70 5.15 -14.67
CA ILE A 216 -7.76 3.72 -14.34
C ILE A 216 -7.58 2.88 -15.62
N GLY A 217 -8.23 3.26 -16.73
CA GLY A 217 -8.03 2.61 -18.03
C GLY A 217 -6.57 2.62 -18.48
N ILE A 218 -5.90 3.78 -18.43
CA ILE A 218 -4.47 3.90 -18.78
C ILE A 218 -3.62 2.98 -17.90
N LEU A 219 -3.89 2.93 -16.59
CA LEU A 219 -3.13 2.04 -15.69
C LEU A 219 -3.35 0.57 -16.05
N LYS A 220 -4.59 0.15 -16.32
CA LYS A 220 -4.91 -1.23 -16.72
C LYS A 220 -4.14 -1.64 -17.98
N ASP A 221 -4.07 -0.76 -18.97
CA ASP A 221 -3.31 -1.05 -20.20
C ASP A 221 -1.82 -1.18 -19.93
N LYS A 222 -1.24 -0.30 -19.09
CA LYS A 222 0.17 -0.42 -18.68
C LYS A 222 0.48 -1.68 -17.87
N LEU A 223 -0.47 -2.16 -17.08
CA LEU A 223 -0.27 -3.37 -16.28
C LEU A 223 -0.21 -4.63 -17.15
N LYS A 224 -0.89 -4.66 -18.30
CA LYS A 224 -0.76 -5.75 -19.30
C LYS A 224 0.66 -5.85 -19.87
N ASP A 225 1.39 -4.74 -19.92
CA ASP A 225 2.77 -4.72 -20.40
C ASP A 225 3.79 -5.06 -19.28
N LEU A 226 3.37 -5.05 -18.02
CA LEU A 226 4.21 -5.26 -16.84
C LEU A 226 4.09 -6.67 -16.22
N LEU A 227 3.06 -7.43 -16.62
CA LEU A 227 2.73 -8.78 -16.16
C LEU A 227 2.94 -9.80 -17.28
#